data_AF-A0A918KNB5-F1
#
_entry.id   AF-A0A918KNB5-F1
#
_cell.length_a   1.000
_cell.length_b   1.000
_cell.length_c   1.000
_cell.angle_alpha   90.00
_cell.angle_beta   90.00
_cell.angle_gamma   90.00
#
_symmetry.space_group_name_H-M   'P 1'
#
loop_
_entity.id
_entity.type
_entity.pdbx_description
1 polymer ?
#
loop_
_entity_poly.entity_id
_entity_poly.type
_entity_poly.pdbx_seq_one_letter_code
_entity_poly.pdbx_strand_id
1 'polypeptide(L)'
;MKKTIISLFALSALTACSPENPDGSDATTYSSCRITSSEAILASDRANDLNQCWDGVDYEEKNKAMAWCSQKVSNYISSNYVFGHTVRYEVASNNC
;
A
#
# COMPACT_ATOMS: atom_id res chain seq x y z
N MET A 1 -12.51 34.87 53.42
CA MET A 1 -11.37 34.29 52.68
C MET A 1 -11.49 32.77 52.72
N LYS A 2 -11.95 32.13 51.64
CA LYS A 2 -12.00 30.67 51.52
C LYS A 2 -11.33 30.28 50.21
N LYS A 3 -10.42 29.32 50.34
CA LYS A 3 -9.28 28.98 49.48
C LYS A 3 -9.75 28.38 48.15
N THR A 4 -9.23 28.92 47.06
CA THR A 4 -9.33 28.40 45.69
C THR A 4 -8.59 27.06 45.63
N ILE A 5 -9.29 25.97 45.29
CA ILE A 5 -8.66 24.68 45.00
C ILE A 5 -8.41 24.62 43.49
N ILE A 6 -7.14 24.79 43.13
CA ILE A 6 -6.55 24.51 41.83
C ILE A 6 -5.99 23.09 41.91
N SER A 7 -6.39 22.17 41.02
CA SER A 7 -5.71 20.92 40.64
C SER A 7 -6.72 20.03 39.87
N LEU A 8 -6.39 19.31 38.79
CA LEU A 8 -5.13 19.03 38.13
C LEU A 8 -5.50 18.62 36.70
N PHE A 9 -4.85 19.21 35.71
CA PHE A 9 -5.02 18.90 34.29
C PHE A 9 -4.29 17.58 34.01
N ALA A 10 -5.02 16.46 34.01
CA ALA A 10 -4.46 15.17 33.60
C ALA A 10 -4.50 15.09 32.06
N LEU A 11 -3.45 15.59 31.42
CA LEU A 11 -3.19 15.32 30.00
C LEU A 11 -2.76 13.86 29.89
N SER A 12 -3.73 12.98 29.66
CA SER A 12 -3.49 11.59 29.28
C SER A 12 -2.77 11.60 27.94
N ALA A 13 -1.46 11.32 27.95
CA ALA A 13 -0.67 11.09 26.77
C ALA A 13 -1.28 9.89 26.02
N LEU A 14 -2.07 10.18 24.98
CA LEU A 14 -2.42 9.22 23.94
C LEU A 14 -1.12 8.89 23.21
N THR A 15 -0.44 7.83 23.61
CA THR A 15 0.50 7.16 22.72
C THR A 15 -0.37 6.59 21.59
N ALA A 16 -0.50 7.35 20.51
CA ALA A 16 -1.04 6.84 19.27
C ALA A 16 -0.06 5.76 18.80
N CYS A 17 -0.30 4.51 19.19
CA CYS A 17 0.29 3.39 18.50
C CYS A 17 -0.37 3.38 17.13
N SER A 18 0.30 3.95 16.13
CA SER A 18 -0.05 3.67 14.74
C SER A 18 0.04 2.16 14.57
N PRO A 19 -1.02 1.48 14.11
CA PRO A 19 -0.96 0.05 13.89
C PRO A 19 -0.01 -0.18 12.71
N GLU A 20 1.18 -0.69 13.00
CA GLU A 20 2.16 -1.12 12.00
C GLU A 20 2.01 -2.62 11.76
N ASN A 21 2.17 -3.04 10.51
CA ASN A 21 2.31 -4.45 10.15
C ASN A 21 3.69 -4.97 10.56
N PRO A 22 3.86 -6.30 10.73
CA PRO A 22 5.16 -6.90 11.09
C PRO A 22 6.29 -6.62 10.10
N ASP A 23 5.96 -6.21 8.88
CA ASP A 23 6.89 -5.84 7.81
C ASP A 23 7.27 -4.35 7.80
N GLY A 24 6.83 -3.58 8.80
CA GLY A 24 7.17 -2.16 8.98
C GLY A 24 6.31 -1.19 8.17
N SER A 25 5.30 -1.67 7.46
CA SER A 25 4.32 -0.81 6.78
C SER A 25 3.21 -0.35 7.72
N ASP A 26 2.64 0.83 7.50
CA ASP A 26 1.50 1.32 8.30
C ASP A 26 0.21 0.59 7.87
N ALA A 27 -0.43 -0.15 8.79
CA ALA A 27 -1.64 -0.91 8.54
C ALA A 27 -2.87 -0.05 8.22
N THR A 28 -2.78 1.27 8.39
CA THR A 28 -3.82 2.23 8.02
C THR A 28 -3.62 2.81 6.61
N THR A 29 -2.47 2.56 5.97
CA THR A 29 -2.15 3.06 4.64
C THR A 29 -2.07 1.93 3.63
N TYR A 30 -2.08 2.24 2.34
CA TYR A 30 -1.77 1.32 1.25
C TYR A 30 -0.31 1.53 0.84
N SER A 31 0.50 0.49 1.02
CA SER A 31 1.95 0.56 0.92
C SER A 31 2.55 -0.25 -0.22
N SER A 32 1.80 -1.20 -0.77
CA SER A 32 2.25 -2.02 -1.89
C SER A 32 1.21 -2.18 -3.00
N CYS A 33 1.70 -2.59 -4.17
CA CYS A 33 0.94 -2.92 -5.37
C CYS A 33 1.48 -4.23 -5.95
N ARG A 34 0.59 -5.17 -6.28
CA ARG A 34 0.96 -6.45 -6.90
C ARG A 34 0.00 -6.85 -8.01
N ILE A 35 0.50 -7.60 -8.98
CA ILE A 35 -0.35 -8.25 -10.00
C ILE A 35 -0.90 -9.56 -9.40
N THR A 36 -2.21 -9.76 -9.47
CA THR A 36 -2.92 -10.92 -8.92
C THR A 36 -3.40 -11.91 -9.99
N SER A 37 -3.44 -11.48 -11.25
CA SER A 37 -3.77 -12.33 -12.39
C SER A 37 -3.15 -11.79 -13.67
N SER A 38 -2.76 -12.70 -14.57
CA SER A 38 -2.23 -12.37 -15.90
C SER A 38 -2.83 -13.27 -16.97
N GLU A 39 -3.25 -12.64 -18.07
CA GLU A 39 -3.70 -13.31 -19.30
C GLU A 39 -2.58 -13.46 -20.34
N ALA A 40 -1.30 -13.32 -19.95
CA ALA A 40 -0.19 -13.53 -20.87
C ALA A 40 -0.24 -14.95 -21.47
N ILE A 41 0.11 -15.09 -22.75
CA ILE A 41 0.01 -16.37 -23.48
C ILE A 41 1.03 -17.38 -22.95
N LEU A 42 2.26 -16.92 -22.72
CA LEU A 42 3.35 -17.77 -22.23
C LEU A 42 3.27 -17.94 -20.71
N ALA A 43 3.51 -19.15 -20.24
CA ALA A 43 3.50 -19.45 -18.80
C ALA A 43 4.61 -18.72 -18.04
N SER A 44 5.78 -18.54 -18.66
CA SER A 44 6.88 -17.76 -18.10
C SER A 44 6.47 -16.32 -17.84
N ASP A 45 5.74 -15.73 -18.76
CA ASP A 45 5.33 -14.33 -18.70
C ASP A 45 4.29 -14.14 -17.60
N ARG A 46 3.30 -15.05 -17.51
CA ARG A 46 2.35 -15.06 -16.39
C ARG A 46 3.05 -15.17 -15.04
N ALA A 47 4.06 -16.03 -14.93
CA ALA A 47 4.82 -16.16 -13.69
C ALA A 47 5.62 -14.89 -13.38
N ASN A 48 6.25 -14.28 -14.38
CA ASN A 48 6.97 -13.02 -14.22
C ASN A 48 6.06 -11.86 -13.81
N ASP A 49 4.86 -11.78 -14.39
CA ASP A 49 3.84 -10.80 -14.05
C ASP A 49 3.40 -10.96 -12.59
N LEU A 50 3.05 -12.18 -12.18
CA LEU A 50 2.60 -12.48 -10.82
C LEU A 50 3.69 -12.28 -9.76
N ASN A 51 4.96 -12.31 -10.18
CA ASN A 51 6.09 -11.98 -9.32
C ASN A 51 6.33 -10.46 -9.18
N GLN A 52 5.61 -9.61 -9.93
CA GLN A 52 5.75 -8.18 -9.79
C GLN A 52 5.13 -7.70 -8.49
N CYS A 53 5.96 -7.02 -7.70
CA CYS A 53 5.50 -6.16 -6.63
C CYS A 53 6.28 -4.84 -6.61
N TRP A 54 5.56 -3.78 -6.27
CA TRP A 54 6.10 -2.47 -5.99
C TRP A 54 5.64 -2.02 -4.62
N ASP A 55 6.55 -1.45 -3.84
CA ASP A 55 6.35 -0.98 -2.47
C ASP A 55 7.01 0.40 -2.26
N GLY A 56 7.04 0.87 -1.01
CA GLY A 56 7.75 2.11 -0.62
C GLY A 56 6.93 3.39 -0.77
N VAL A 57 5.61 3.28 -0.69
CA VAL A 57 4.68 4.42 -0.63
C VAL A 57 3.78 4.27 0.60
N ASP A 58 3.12 5.33 1.05
CA ASP A 58 2.17 5.30 2.17
C ASP A 58 0.94 6.14 1.83
N TYR A 59 0.02 5.57 1.06
CA TYR A 59 -1.21 6.28 0.67
C TYR A 59 -2.34 5.94 1.63
N GLU A 60 -2.91 6.91 2.34
CA GLU A 60 -4.14 6.70 3.13
C GLU A 60 -5.37 6.47 2.22
N GLU A 61 -5.41 7.17 1.09
CA GLU A 61 -6.55 7.10 0.16
C GLU A 61 -6.36 5.99 -0.87
N LYS A 62 -7.29 5.01 -0.86
CA LYS A 62 -7.30 3.89 -1.82
C LYS A 62 -7.24 4.34 -3.28
N ASN A 63 -7.92 5.43 -3.65
CA ASN A 63 -7.93 5.90 -5.04
C ASN A 63 -6.55 6.41 -5.49
N LYS A 64 -5.80 7.08 -4.61
CA LYS A 64 -4.42 7.52 -4.90
C LYS A 64 -3.49 6.31 -5.04
N ALA A 65 -3.61 5.36 -4.12
CA ALA A 65 -2.86 4.10 -4.18
C ALA A 65 -3.14 3.33 -5.49
N MET A 66 -4.41 3.20 -5.86
CA MET A 66 -4.83 2.51 -7.09
C MET A 66 -4.32 3.23 -8.34
N ALA A 67 -4.32 4.56 -8.38
CA ALA A 67 -3.78 5.34 -9.50
C ALA A 67 -2.27 5.12 -9.66
N TRP A 68 -1.53 5.15 -8.55
CA TRP A 68 -0.10 4.81 -8.53
C TRP A 68 0.16 3.37 -8.99
N CYS A 69 -0.60 2.41 -8.46
CA CYS A 69 -0.47 1.00 -8.82
C CYS A 69 -0.76 0.77 -10.31
N SER A 70 -1.80 1.41 -10.85
CA SER A 70 -2.12 1.42 -12.28
C SER A 70 -0.95 1.95 -13.12
N GLN A 71 -0.31 3.04 -12.69
CA GLN A 71 0.85 3.59 -13.39
C GLN A 71 2.04 2.61 -13.37
N LYS A 72 2.33 1.96 -12.24
CA LYS A 72 3.39 0.96 -12.13
C LYS A 72 3.16 -0.22 -13.06
N VAL A 73 1.95 -0.78 -13.03
CA VAL A 73 1.55 -1.89 -13.90
C VAL A 73 1.63 -1.47 -15.37
N SER A 74 1.13 -0.29 -15.73
CA SER A 74 1.18 0.20 -17.11
C SER A 74 2.63 0.37 -17.61
N ASN A 75 3.52 0.93 -16.78
CA ASN A 75 4.94 1.06 -17.11
C ASN A 75 5.63 -0.30 -17.27
N TYR A 76 5.31 -1.25 -16.38
CA TYR A 76 5.82 -2.61 -16.47
C TYR A 76 5.37 -3.30 -17.77
N ILE A 77 4.08 -3.27 -18.08
CA ILE A 77 3.53 -3.93 -19.27
C ILE A 77 4.12 -3.30 -20.54
N SER A 78 4.15 -1.97 -20.62
CA SER A 78 4.68 -1.26 -21.79
C SER A 78 6.19 -1.42 -22.01
N SER A 79 6.97 -1.71 -20.97
CA SER A 79 8.41 -1.93 -21.09
C SER A 79 8.79 -3.38 -21.40
N ASN A 80 7.96 -4.35 -21.00
CA ASN A 80 8.28 -5.77 -21.14
C ASN A 80 7.59 -6.44 -22.34
N TYR A 81 6.48 -5.87 -22.83
CA TYR A 81 5.67 -6.49 -23.86
C TYR A 81 5.46 -5.57 -25.05
N VAL A 82 5.74 -6.11 -26.25
CA VAL A 82 5.46 -5.40 -27.52
C VAL A 82 3.95 -5.32 -27.76
N PHE A 83 3.23 -6.38 -27.42
CA PHE A 83 1.77 -6.44 -27.42
C PHE A 83 1.32 -6.58 -25.97
N GLY A 84 0.68 -5.55 -25.44
CA GLY A 84 0.15 -5.59 -24.09
C GLY A 84 -0.92 -6.66 -23.92
N HIS A 85 -1.08 -7.13 -22.69
CA HIS A 85 -2.11 -8.09 -22.29
C HIS A 85 -2.84 -7.62 -21.04
N THR A 86 -3.95 -8.27 -20.73
CA THR A 86 -4.75 -7.97 -19.54
C THR A 86 -4.09 -8.53 -18.30
N VAL A 87 -4.00 -7.70 -17.26
CA VAL A 87 -3.62 -8.12 -15.91
C VAL A 87 -4.60 -7.54 -14.90
N ARG A 88 -4.74 -8.20 -13.75
CA ARG A 88 -5.44 -7.67 -12.58
C ARG A 88 -4.42 -7.37 -11.50
N TYR A 89 -4.65 -6.30 -10.74
CA TYR A 89 -3.74 -5.86 -9.70
C TYR A 89 -4.51 -5.28 -8.52
N GLU A 90 -3.86 -5.24 -7.37
CA GLU A 90 -4.41 -4.71 -6.13
C GLU A 90 -3.37 -3.92 -5.36
N VAL A 91 -3.87 -3.08 -4.45
CA VAL A 91 -3.06 -2.41 -3.43
C VAL A 91 -3.30 -3.05 -2.08
N ALA A 92 -2.25 -3.12 -1.26
CA ALA A 92 -2.32 -3.69 0.08
C ALA A 92 -1.59 -2.80 1.09
N SER A 93 -1.95 -2.97 2.36
CA SER A 93 -1.35 -2.22 3.47
C SER A 93 -0.05 -2.82 3.96
N ASN A 94 0.32 -3.99 3.46
CA ASN A 94 1.53 -4.71 3.82
C ASN A 94 2.55 -4.64 2.67
N ASN A 95 3.82 -4.77 2.99
CA ASN A 95 4.88 -4.92 2.01
C ASN A 95 4.75 -6.27 1.29
N CYS A 96 5.43 -6.35 0.15
CA CYS A 96 5.80 -7.63 -0.44
C CYS A 96 7.20 -8.01 0.06
#